data_AF-A0A6J6UZS3-F1
#
_entry.id   AF-A0A6J6UZS3-F1
#
_cell.length_a   1.000
_cell.length_b   1.000
_cell.length_c   1.000
_cell.angle_alpha   90.00
_cell.angle_beta   90.00
_cell.angle_gamma   90.00
#
_symmetry.space_group_name_H-M   'P 1'
#
loop_
_entity.id
_entity.type
_entity.pdbx_description
1 polymer ?
#
loop_
_entity_poly.entity_id
_entity_poly.type
_entity_poly.pdbx_seq_one_letter_code
_entity_poly.pdbx_strand_id
1 'polypeptide(L)'
;MAPMYLGLLLSLGVLLVRFVHDFVGLASIIWSADSQNVALGVLGLLDTTLLGNLIVLMIFAGYENFVSKIAVAKNAEDRPSWMGKVDYSGLKMKLIGSLVAISVIELLKDFVEAAHDLHPQQIRYRIAIHLTFVVSGLIFAIMDYIADKRLVMDKAAHIEE
;
A
#
# COMPACT_ATOMS: atom_id res chain seq x y z
N MET A 1 -7.64 20.18 -1.35
CA MET A 1 -7.67 18.79 -0.87
C MET A 1 -9.06 18.14 -0.97
N ALA A 2 -10.16 18.81 -0.62
CA ALA A 2 -11.51 18.24 -0.73
C ALA A 2 -11.87 17.62 -2.11
N PRO A 3 -11.51 18.23 -3.26
CA PRO A 3 -11.73 17.60 -4.57
C PRO A 3 -10.94 16.30 -4.79
N MET A 4 -9.74 16.18 -4.20
CA MET A 4 -8.92 14.97 -4.33
C MET A 4 -9.49 13.81 -3.51
N TYR A 5 -10.02 14.05 -2.31
CA TYR A 5 -10.69 13.00 -1.54
C TYR A 5 -11.97 12.50 -2.21
N LEU A 6 -12.73 13.41 -2.83
CA LEU A 6 -13.86 13.05 -3.68
C LEU A 6 -13.42 12.15 -4.84
N GLY A 7 -12.31 12.49 -5.50
CA GLY A 7 -11.69 11.65 -6.52
C GLY A 7 -11.32 10.26 -6.00
N LEU A 8 -10.66 10.15 -4.84
CA LEU A 8 -10.31 8.87 -4.22
C LEU A 8 -11.54 8.02 -3.88
N LEU A 9 -12.61 8.66 -3.40
CA LEU A 9 -13.86 7.98 -3.05
C LEU A 9 -14.59 7.46 -4.30
N LEU A 10 -14.59 8.24 -5.38
CA LEU A 10 -15.09 7.80 -6.69
C LEU A 10 -14.25 6.65 -7.26
N SER A 11 -12.92 6.72 -7.16
CA SER A 11 -12.02 5.64 -7.57
C SER A 11 -12.30 4.34 -6.80
N LEU A 12 -12.61 4.42 -5.51
CA LEU A 12 -13.01 3.25 -4.72
C LEU A 12 -14.31 2.63 -5.26
N GLY A 13 -15.28 3.46 -5.68
CA GLY A 13 -16.49 2.99 -6.36
C GLY A 13 -16.20 2.29 -7.69
N VAL A 14 -15.31 2.85 -8.51
CA VAL A 14 -14.87 2.22 -9.77
C VAL A 14 -14.20 0.87 -9.52
N LEU A 15 -13.30 0.78 -8.53
CA LEU A 15 -12.66 -0.48 -8.15
C LEU A 15 -13.68 -1.51 -7.64
N LEU A 16 -14.70 -1.08 -6.89
CA LEU A 16 -15.74 -1.97 -6.41
C LEU A 16 -16.55 -2.57 -7.57
N VAL A 17 -16.92 -1.76 -8.57
CA VAL A 17 -17.60 -2.26 -9.77
C VAL A 17 -16.70 -3.24 -10.53
N ARG A 18 -15.41 -2.91 -10.69
CA ARG A 18 -14.43 -3.80 -11.34
C ARG A 18 -14.27 -5.13 -10.59
N PHE A 19 -14.17 -5.08 -9.26
CA PHE A 19 -14.07 -6.27 -8.41
C PHE A 19 -15.28 -7.18 -8.58
N VAL A 20 -16.49 -6.62 -8.55
CA VAL A 20 -17.73 -7.40 -8.75
C VAL A 20 -17.77 -8.01 -10.14
N HIS A 21 -17.40 -7.26 -11.18
CA HIS A 21 -17.32 -7.77 -12.54
C HIS A 21 -16.37 -8.97 -12.65
N ASP A 22 -15.15 -8.82 -12.15
CA ASP A 22 -14.12 -9.86 -12.23
C ASP A 22 -14.48 -11.08 -11.35
N PHE A 23 -15.16 -10.84 -10.23
CA PHE A 23 -15.65 -11.90 -9.34
C PHE A 23 -16.76 -12.72 -9.99
N VAL A 24 -17.75 -12.08 -10.61
CA VAL A 24 -18.80 -12.77 -11.36
C VAL A 24 -18.21 -13.54 -12.54
N GLY A 25 -17.25 -12.95 -13.24
CA GLY A 25 -16.50 -13.63 -14.30
C GLY A 25 -15.82 -14.90 -13.80
N LEU A 26 -15.09 -14.82 -12.69
CA LEU A 26 -14.42 -15.98 -12.08
C LEU A 26 -15.41 -17.04 -11.60
N ALA A 27 -16.50 -16.63 -10.93
CA ALA A 27 -17.52 -17.54 -10.44
C ALA A 27 -18.21 -18.31 -11.58
N SER A 28 -18.33 -17.70 -12.77
CA SER A 28 -18.94 -18.35 -13.93
C SER A 28 -18.08 -19.45 -14.54
N ILE A 29 -16.74 -19.37 -14.41
CA ILE A 29 -15.81 -20.31 -15.03
C ILE A 29 -15.29 -21.39 -14.06
N ILE A 30 -15.56 -21.30 -12.76
CA ILE A 30 -14.90 -22.13 -11.73
C ILE A 30 -15.17 -23.64 -11.88
N TRP A 31 -16.29 -24.06 -12.48
CA TRP A 31 -16.60 -25.47 -12.74
C TRP A 31 -16.00 -26.02 -14.04
N SER A 32 -15.56 -25.14 -14.95
CA SER A 32 -15.10 -25.51 -16.30
C SER A 32 -13.64 -25.14 -16.57
N ALA A 33 -13.07 -24.25 -15.77
CA ALA A 33 -11.72 -23.75 -15.94
C ALA A 33 -10.69 -24.67 -15.27
N ASP A 34 -9.51 -24.77 -15.87
CA ASP A 34 -8.38 -25.41 -15.24
C ASP A 34 -7.94 -24.65 -13.97
N SER A 35 -7.31 -25.39 -13.04
CA SER A 35 -6.79 -24.90 -11.77
C SER A 35 -5.91 -23.64 -11.92
N GLN A 36 -5.14 -23.54 -12.99
CA GLN A 36 -4.30 -22.38 -13.29
C GLN A 36 -5.11 -21.11 -13.57
N ASN A 37 -6.18 -21.22 -14.35
CA ASN A 37 -7.05 -20.09 -14.69
C ASN A 37 -7.83 -19.59 -13.47
N VAL A 38 -8.25 -20.51 -12.59
CA VAL A 38 -8.87 -20.14 -11.31
C VAL A 38 -7.89 -19.37 -10.44
N ALA A 39 -6.63 -19.84 -10.33
CA ALA A 39 -5.60 -19.16 -9.55
C ALA A 39 -5.30 -17.75 -10.09
N LEU A 40 -5.20 -17.57 -11.40
CA LEU A 40 -5.01 -16.26 -12.04
C LEU A 40 -6.18 -15.30 -11.77
N GLY A 41 -7.41 -15.81 -11.83
CA GLY A 41 -8.61 -15.02 -11.51
C GLY A 41 -8.61 -14.54 -10.05
N VAL A 42 -8.28 -15.42 -9.11
CA VAL A 42 -8.14 -15.05 -7.68
C VAL A 42 -7.04 -14.00 -7.49
N LEU A 43 -5.91 -14.15 -8.19
CA LEU A 43 -4.80 -13.21 -8.09
C LEU A 43 -5.18 -11.80 -8.59
N GLY A 44 -5.99 -11.71 -9.65
CA GLY A 44 -6.55 -10.43 -10.13
C GLY A 44 -7.52 -9.78 -9.13
N LEU A 45 -8.34 -10.58 -8.44
CA LEU A 45 -9.22 -10.08 -7.37
C LEU A 45 -8.43 -9.58 -6.17
N LEU A 46 -7.35 -10.26 -5.80
CA LEU A 46 -6.44 -9.82 -4.73
C LEU A 46 -5.79 -8.49 -5.07
N ASP A 47 -5.28 -8.32 -6.29
CA ASP A 47 -4.70 -7.06 -6.75
C ASP A 47 -5.68 -5.89 -6.64
N THR A 48 -6.89 -6.05 -7.19
CA THR A 48 -7.96 -5.04 -7.10
C THR A 48 -8.28 -4.68 -5.64
N THR A 49 -8.28 -5.67 -4.74
CA THR A 49 -8.52 -5.46 -3.31
C THR A 49 -7.37 -4.71 -2.64
N LEU A 50 -6.12 -5.02 -3.00
CA LEU A 50 -4.94 -4.35 -2.45
C LEU A 50 -4.87 -2.88 -2.87
N LEU A 51 -5.20 -2.58 -4.13
CA LEU A 51 -5.35 -1.20 -4.60
C LEU A 51 -6.44 -0.45 -3.83
N GLY A 52 -7.58 -1.10 -3.59
CA GLY A 52 -8.64 -0.54 -2.75
C GLY A 52 -8.18 -0.22 -1.33
N ASN A 53 -7.45 -1.15 -0.69
CA ASN A 53 -6.89 -0.94 0.64
C ASN A 53 -5.89 0.23 0.68
N LEU A 54 -5.05 0.37 -0.34
CA LEU A 54 -4.12 1.49 -0.48
C LEU A 54 -4.87 2.83 -0.56
N ILE A 55 -5.95 2.90 -1.34
CA ILE A 55 -6.79 4.11 -1.45
C ILE A 55 -7.41 4.45 -0.09
N VAL A 56 -7.94 3.47 0.64
CA VAL A 56 -8.51 3.68 1.98
C VAL A 56 -7.45 4.21 2.95
N LEU A 57 -6.25 3.62 2.96
CA LEU A 57 -5.12 4.10 3.76
C LEU A 57 -4.76 5.55 3.41
N MET A 58 -4.76 5.90 2.12
CA MET A 58 -4.52 7.27 1.65
C MET A 58 -5.58 8.27 2.12
N ILE A 59 -6.86 7.87 2.11
CA ILE A 59 -7.95 8.71 2.60
C ILE A 59 -7.76 8.98 4.11
N PHE A 60 -7.49 7.95 4.91
CA PHE A 60 -7.27 8.11 6.35
C PHE A 60 -6.03 8.93 6.68
N ALA A 61 -4.91 8.66 6.03
CA ALA A 61 -3.68 9.44 6.15
C ALA A 61 -3.90 10.91 5.79
N GLY A 62 -4.67 11.16 4.74
CA GLY A 62 -5.03 12.49 4.31
C GLY A 62 -5.93 13.22 5.31
N TYR A 63 -6.96 12.53 5.81
CA TYR A 63 -7.84 13.06 6.85
C TYR A 63 -7.04 13.47 8.10
N GLU A 64 -6.14 12.60 8.55
CA GLU A 64 -5.24 12.86 9.67
C GLU A 64 -4.30 14.06 9.42
N ASN A 65 -3.72 14.15 8.23
CA ASN A 65 -2.75 15.19 7.94
C ASN A 65 -3.37 16.58 7.72
N PHE A 66 -4.59 16.66 7.18
CA PHE A 66 -5.19 17.94 6.77
C PHE A 66 -6.42 18.33 7.59
N VAL A 67 -7.35 17.42 7.87
CA VAL A 67 -8.60 17.76 8.54
C VAL A 67 -8.44 17.71 10.06
N SER A 68 -7.78 16.67 10.58
CA SER A 68 -7.49 16.55 12.02
C SER A 68 -6.62 17.72 12.51
N LYS A 69 -5.59 18.13 11.76
CA LYS A 69 -4.75 19.28 12.12
C LYS A 69 -5.49 20.64 12.09
N ILE A 70 -6.43 20.84 11.17
CA ILE A 70 -7.20 22.09 11.07
C ILE A 70 -8.32 22.16 12.13
N ALA A 71 -8.94 21.02 12.49
CA ALA A 71 -9.88 20.95 13.61
C ALA A 71 -9.20 21.26 14.95
N VAL A 72 -7.97 20.76 15.14
CA VAL A 72 -7.10 21.10 16.30
C VAL A 72 -6.74 22.59 16.35
N ALA A 73 -6.59 23.26 15.21
CA ALA A 73 -6.30 24.70 15.15
C ALA A 73 -7.51 25.60 15.46
N LYS A 74 -8.74 25.06 15.51
CA LYS A 74 -9.98 25.84 15.64
C LYS A 74 -10.68 25.76 16.99
N ASN A 75 -10.46 24.75 17.87
CA ASN A 75 -10.86 24.72 19.30
C ASN A 75 -10.47 23.39 19.97
N ALA A 76 -9.85 23.46 21.17
CA ALA A 76 -9.68 22.45 22.27
C ALA A 76 -8.25 22.58 22.86
N GLU A 77 -7.99 23.24 24.00
CA GLU A 77 -8.39 22.88 25.38
C GLU A 77 -8.31 21.36 25.65
N ASP A 78 -7.26 20.97 26.37
CA ASP A 78 -6.88 19.62 26.84
C ASP A 78 -6.78 18.50 25.81
N ARG A 79 -5.57 18.33 25.24
CA ARG A 79 -5.17 17.08 24.57
C ARG A 79 -4.06 16.36 25.35
N PRO A 80 -4.24 15.06 25.69
CA PRO A 80 -3.18 14.27 26.32
C PRO A 80 -2.01 14.01 25.36
N SER A 81 -0.79 13.92 25.91
CA SER A 81 0.52 14.04 25.24
C SER A 81 0.82 13.05 24.09
N TRP A 82 -0.02 12.04 23.87
CA TRP A 82 0.12 11.03 22.82
C TRP A 82 -0.53 11.44 21.49
N MET A 83 -1.43 12.43 21.49
CA MET A 83 -2.29 12.75 20.34
C MET A 83 -1.71 13.84 19.42
N GLY A 84 -0.44 13.68 19.06
CA GLY A 84 0.31 14.56 18.14
C GLY A 84 1.54 13.93 17.49
N LYS A 85 1.82 12.65 17.78
CA LYS A 85 2.93 11.88 17.21
C LYS A 85 2.43 10.70 16.38
N VAL A 86 1.42 10.91 15.54
CA VAL A 86 1.20 9.93 14.49
C VAL A 86 2.29 10.16 13.45
N ASP A 87 3.24 9.27 13.56
CA ASP A 87 4.54 9.36 12.94
C ASP A 87 4.40 9.23 11.42
N TYR A 88 4.71 10.31 10.72
CA TYR A 88 4.76 10.35 9.27
C TYR A 88 5.70 9.27 8.71
N SER A 89 6.67 8.79 9.48
CA SER A 89 7.53 7.67 9.10
C SER A 89 6.81 6.34 9.08
N GLY A 90 6.09 5.99 10.14
CA GLY A 90 5.22 4.81 10.17
C GLY A 90 4.21 4.76 9.01
N LEU A 91 3.68 5.91 8.59
CA LEU A 91 2.81 5.99 7.42
C LEU A 91 3.57 5.74 6.09
N LYS A 92 4.75 6.35 5.90
CA LYS A 92 5.59 6.10 4.71
C LYS A 92 5.96 4.63 4.57
N MET A 93 6.33 3.98 5.68
CA MET A 93 6.70 2.57 5.70
C MET A 93 5.55 1.65 5.32
N LYS A 94 4.32 1.93 5.77
CA LYS A 94 3.12 1.16 5.37
C LYS A 94 2.84 1.26 3.87
N LEU A 95 3.07 2.44 3.27
CA LEU A 95 2.85 2.66 1.84
C LEU A 95 3.89 1.96 0.98
N ILE A 96 5.17 2.11 1.34
CA ILE A 96 6.26 1.43 0.63
C ILE A 96 6.09 -0.09 0.73
N GLY A 97 5.74 -0.61 1.91
CA GLY A 97 5.46 -2.03 2.10
C GLY A 97 4.29 -2.53 1.24
N SER A 98 3.22 -1.75 1.12
CA SER A 98 2.08 -2.07 0.25
C SER A 98 2.47 -2.10 -1.23
N LEU A 99 3.30 -1.15 -1.68
CA LEU A 99 3.79 -1.08 -3.06
C LEU A 99 4.70 -2.27 -3.41
N VAL A 100 5.61 -2.64 -2.50
CA VAL A 100 6.46 -3.83 -2.67
C VAL A 100 5.61 -5.10 -2.74
N ALA A 101 4.60 -5.24 -1.87
CA ALA A 101 3.71 -6.41 -1.86
C ALA A 101 2.90 -6.56 -3.16
N ILE A 102 2.31 -5.46 -3.66
CA ILE A 102 1.57 -5.46 -4.93
C ILE A 102 2.48 -5.90 -6.08
N SER A 103 3.71 -5.37 -6.14
CA SER A 103 4.64 -5.72 -7.23
C SER A 103 5.08 -7.20 -7.24
N VAL A 104 5.14 -7.88 -6.09
CA VAL A 104 5.36 -9.35 -6.04
C VAL A 104 4.16 -10.11 -6.61
N ILE A 105 2.95 -9.66 -6.30
CA ILE A 105 1.71 -10.32 -6.74
C ILE A 105 1.58 -10.24 -8.26
N GLU A 106 1.86 -9.08 -8.84
CA GLU A 106 1.92 -8.92 -10.31
C GLU A 106 2.98 -9.83 -10.92
N LEU A 107 4.17 -9.89 -10.35
CA LEU A 107 5.25 -10.76 -10.84
C LEU A 107 4.88 -12.24 -10.80
N LEU A 108 4.19 -12.68 -9.75
CA LEU A 108 3.68 -14.04 -9.63
C LEU A 108 2.62 -14.33 -10.69
N LYS A 109 1.74 -13.36 -10.97
CA LYS A 109 0.75 -13.46 -12.05
C LYS A 109 1.44 -13.69 -13.39
N ASP A 110 2.43 -12.87 -13.72
CA ASP A 110 3.18 -13.01 -14.97
C ASP A 110 3.90 -14.35 -15.05
N PHE A 111 4.43 -14.85 -13.94
CA PHE A 111 5.09 -16.15 -13.91
C PHE A 111 4.13 -17.31 -14.17
N VAL A 112 2.93 -17.26 -13.58
CA VAL A 112 1.88 -18.24 -13.82
C VAL A 112 1.34 -18.14 -15.25
N GLU A 113 1.23 -16.94 -15.82
CA GLU A 113 0.75 -16.72 -17.19
C GLU A 113 1.80 -17.11 -18.24
N ALA A 114 3.08 -16.83 -17.98
CA ALA A 114 4.21 -17.16 -18.85
C ALA A 114 4.52 -18.66 -18.99
N ALA A 115 3.87 -19.52 -18.20
CA ALA A 115 3.86 -20.96 -18.45
C ALA A 115 3.24 -21.32 -19.82
N HIS A 116 2.45 -20.41 -20.42
CA HIS A 116 1.81 -20.59 -21.73
C HIS A 116 2.35 -19.68 -22.85
N ASP A 117 3.02 -18.56 -22.54
CA ASP A 117 3.57 -17.64 -23.56
C ASP A 117 4.95 -17.10 -23.16
N LEU A 118 5.98 -17.53 -23.90
CA LEU A 118 7.38 -17.33 -23.56
C LEU A 118 7.86 -15.94 -24.01
N HIS A 119 7.73 -14.92 -23.16
CA HIS A 119 8.49 -13.66 -23.27
C HIS A 119 9.49 -13.48 -22.11
N PRO A 120 10.61 -14.25 -22.08
CA PRO A 120 11.58 -14.24 -20.98
C PRO A 120 12.15 -12.85 -20.67
N GLN A 121 12.22 -11.98 -21.68
CA GLN A 121 12.77 -10.64 -21.53
C GLN A 121 11.88 -9.73 -20.68
N GLN A 122 10.55 -9.84 -20.80
CA GLN A 122 9.61 -9.03 -20.00
C GLN A 122 9.66 -9.45 -18.53
N ILE A 123 9.71 -10.74 -18.25
CA ILE A 123 9.84 -11.27 -16.88
C ILE A 123 11.13 -10.76 -16.24
N ARG A 124 12.25 -10.77 -16.97
CA ARG A 124 13.54 -10.23 -16.47
C ARG A 124 13.45 -8.75 -16.09
N TYR A 125 12.79 -7.92 -16.89
CA TYR A 125 12.60 -6.51 -16.55
C TYR A 125 11.70 -6.32 -15.33
N ARG A 126 10.63 -7.11 -15.21
CA ARG A 126 9.74 -7.04 -14.03
C ARG A 126 10.44 -7.48 -12.75
N ILE A 127 11.26 -8.54 -12.80
CA ILE A 127 12.13 -8.95 -11.68
C ILE A 127 13.08 -7.80 -11.30
N ALA A 128 13.72 -7.15 -12.29
CA ALA A 128 14.64 -6.05 -12.03
C ALA A 128 13.96 -4.84 -11.37
N ILE A 129 12.75 -4.47 -11.82
CA ILE A 129 11.95 -3.40 -11.21
C ILE A 129 11.54 -3.77 -9.78
N HIS A 130 11.08 -5.02 -9.57
CA HIS A 130 10.71 -5.49 -8.24
C HIS A 130 11.90 -5.41 -7.26
N LEU A 131 13.08 -5.88 -7.67
CA LEU A 131 14.29 -5.75 -6.87
C LEU A 131 14.63 -4.29 -6.55
N THR A 132 14.38 -3.36 -7.49
CA THR A 132 14.56 -1.92 -7.25
C THR A 132 13.63 -1.41 -6.15
N PHE A 133 12.37 -1.86 -6.12
CA PHE A 133 11.43 -1.51 -5.05
C PHE A 133 11.83 -2.13 -3.70
N VAL A 134 12.28 -3.38 -3.67
CA VAL A 134 12.75 -4.04 -2.45
C VAL A 134 13.96 -3.31 -1.86
N VAL A 135 14.97 -3.01 -2.70
CA VAL A 135 16.16 -2.29 -2.26
C VAL A 135 15.80 -0.89 -1.77
N SER A 136 14.93 -0.18 -2.49
CA SER A 136 14.45 1.14 -2.07
C SER A 136 13.74 1.08 -0.72
N GLY A 137 12.85 0.10 -0.52
CA GLY A 137 12.16 -0.11 0.75
C GLY A 137 13.09 -0.45 1.90
N LEU A 138 14.14 -1.25 1.64
CA LEU A 138 15.16 -1.57 2.63
C LEU A 138 15.95 -0.31 3.04
N ILE A 139 16.36 0.52 2.07
CA ILE A 139 17.05 1.78 2.35
C ILE A 139 16.17 2.71 3.19
N PHE A 140 14.88 2.82 2.87
CA PHE A 140 13.93 3.59 3.68
C PHE A 140 13.80 3.06 5.11
N ALA A 141 13.67 1.74 5.28
CA ALA A 141 13.62 1.11 6.60
C ALA A 141 14.89 1.39 7.43
N ILE A 142 16.07 1.34 6.80
CA ILE A 142 17.34 1.63 7.46
C ILE A 142 17.43 3.10 7.85
N MET A 143 17.05 4.03 6.97
CA MET A 143 17.03 5.46 7.28
C MET A 143 16.13 5.75 8.49
N ASP A 144 14.97 5.10 8.53
CA ASP A 144 14.00 5.28 9.61
C ASP A 144 14.54 4.73 10.94
N TYR A 145 15.10 3.52 10.92
CA TYR A 145 15.75 2.92 12.09
C TYR A 145 16.89 3.77 12.65
N ILE A 146 17.72 4.36 11.78
CA ILE A 146 18.81 5.25 12.18
C ILE A 146 18.25 6.54 12.81
N ALA A 147 17.22 7.13 12.22
CA ALA A 147 16.58 8.34 12.73
C ALA A 147 15.98 8.12 14.12
N ASP A 148 15.26 7.02 14.32
CA ASP A 148 14.67 6.64 15.60
C ASP A 148 15.73 6.39 16.66
N LYS A 149 16.81 5.67 16.32
CA LYS A 149 17.92 5.41 17.24
C LYS A 149 18.60 6.71 17.68
N ARG A 150 18.77 7.67 16.76
CA ARG A 150 19.33 9.00 17.09
C ARG A 150 18.45 9.76 18.09
N LEU A 151 17.12 9.71 17.93
CA LEU A 151 16.17 10.36 18.85
C LEU A 151 16.21 9.75 20.26
N VAL A 152 16.40 8.44 20.38
CA VAL A 152 16.54 7.75 21.67
C VAL A 152 17.84 8.16 22.37
N MET A 153 18.95 8.22 21.63
CA MET A 153 20.25 8.61 22.19
C MET A 153 20.27 10.07 22.66
N ASP A 154 19.66 10.98 21.90
CA ASP A 154 19.57 12.41 22.23
C ASP A 154 18.77 12.63 23.53
N LYS A 155 17.67 11.90 23.71
CA LYS A 155 16.89 11.93 24.95
C LYS A 155 17.66 11.37 26.15
N ALA A 156 18.45 10.32 25.96
CA ALA A 156 19.23 9.73 27.05
C ALA A 156 20.30 10.70 27.56
N ALA A 157 20.96 11.43 26.65
CA ALA A 157 21.98 12.43 27.00
C ALA A 157 21.41 13.61 27.81
N HIS A 158 20.17 14.03 27.52
CA HIS A 158 19.51 15.13 28.24
C HIS A 158 18.89 14.74 29.60
N ILE A 159 18.85 13.45 29.95
CA ILE A 159 18.38 12.99 31.28
C ILE A 159 19.55 12.91 32.28
N GLU A 160 20.79 12.92 31.80
CA GLU A 160 22.00 12.88 32.63
C GLU A 160 22.55 14.28 33.03
N GLU A 161 21.98 15.37 32.53
CA GLU A 161 22.20 16.77 32.99
C GLU A 161 21.13 17.22 33.99
#